data_AF-A0A7C5G2G1-F1
#
_entry.id   AF-A0A7C5G2G1-F1
#
_cell.length_a   1.000
_cell.length_b   1.000
_cell.length_c   1.000
_cell.angle_alpha   90.00
_cell.angle_beta   90.00
_cell.angle_gamma   90.00
#
_symmetry.space_group_name_H-M   'P 1'
#
loop_
_entity.id
_entity.type
_entity.pdbx_description
1 polymer ?
#
loop_
_entity_poly.entity_id
_entity_poly.type
_entity_poly.pdbx_seq_one_letter_code
_entity_poly.pdbx_strand_id
1 'polypeptide(L)'
;MPGTPQGDFDERLHEALKSALSDGEEIVAQEAGDQGQAIALTKDHIILVRVGLAATGEMNGHKTTKFALGEVTSVNLRKGALGAVIQICSSQAHSGTPNGAPENVIVFTGPGRVKKAETFADTIEHVAQKSVSRFEPLPQVAPEADEQTIPEAPKPGRKRQTLAEEIYNESMQAKARPDESAAEAEAPQEVESVPAEQTQATADVEFDLEEPDTPSRSAYNPNPRLPKPVRKKAHGPNKMLVVLGVLAGLTVVGMAVMAPIHDAKLAPAPIVGTSAAAISDRSIRLQMSAVSNYQDEVAKVMAGADAEASALRSAVRSGSQPAVQSACKPGRIDTAWEKIGALSAPPGLAEASQNLLNGLLMMKNAASAAAASETVDSKEALARFDEAEALIRKGRTAIAEQRATLAKQAAEAAKTLKRKP
;
A
#
# COMPACT_ATOMS: atom_id res chain seq x y z
N MET A 1 -44.31 -21.85 -0.64
CA MET A 1 -43.11 -21.30 0.01
C MET A 1 -42.04 -21.15 -1.07
N PRO A 2 -41.55 -19.94 -1.36
CA PRO A 2 -40.45 -19.77 -2.31
C PRO A 2 -39.17 -20.36 -1.72
N GLY A 3 -38.52 -21.26 -2.46
CA GLY A 3 -37.30 -21.92 -2.03
C GLY A 3 -36.15 -20.93 -1.87
N THR A 4 -35.43 -21.03 -0.75
CA THR A 4 -34.20 -20.28 -0.52
C THR A 4 -33.19 -20.60 -1.63
N PRO A 5 -32.66 -19.60 -2.36
CA PRO A 5 -31.65 -19.84 -3.39
C PRO A 5 -30.34 -20.32 -2.74
N GLN A 6 -30.13 -21.64 -2.72
CA GLN A 6 -28.86 -22.28 -2.36
C GLN A 6 -27.87 -22.13 -3.53
N GLY A 7 -27.24 -20.97 -3.65
CA GLY A 7 -26.00 -20.82 -4.41
C GLY A 7 -24.84 -20.65 -3.44
N ASP A 8 -23.80 -21.50 -3.56
CA ASP A 8 -22.46 -21.43 -2.94
C ASP A 8 -22.26 -20.39 -1.83
N PHE A 9 -23.06 -20.46 -0.77
CA PHE A 9 -22.97 -19.58 0.38
C PHE A 9 -22.10 -20.28 1.40
N ASP A 10 -20.94 -19.70 1.73
CA ASP A 10 -19.99 -20.24 2.71
C ASP A 10 -20.75 -20.55 4.02
N GLU A 11 -20.62 -21.77 4.52
CA GLU A 11 -21.31 -22.23 5.72
C GLU A 11 -20.99 -21.33 6.94
N ARG A 12 -19.77 -20.80 6.99
CA ARG A 12 -19.34 -19.85 8.03
C ARG A 12 -20.08 -18.52 7.94
N LEU A 13 -20.36 -18.05 6.71
CA LEU A 13 -21.19 -16.86 6.51
C LEU A 13 -22.62 -17.12 6.97
N HIS A 14 -23.15 -18.31 6.69
CA HIS A 14 -24.50 -18.67 7.10
C HIS A 14 -24.65 -18.73 8.62
N GLU A 15 -23.67 -19.33 9.29
CA GLU A 15 -23.64 -19.41 10.75
C GLU A 15 -23.51 -18.03 11.40
N ALA A 16 -22.57 -17.20 10.92
CA ALA A 16 -22.38 -15.83 11.41
C ALA A 16 -23.58 -14.92 11.15
N LEU A 17 -24.33 -15.18 10.07
CA LEU A 17 -25.54 -14.42 9.76
C LEU A 17 -26.71 -14.86 10.63
N LYS A 18 -26.88 -16.17 10.86
CA LYS A 18 -27.88 -16.71 11.79
C LYS A 18 -27.66 -16.26 13.22
N SER A 19 -26.42 -16.26 13.70
CA SER A 19 -26.08 -15.78 15.05
C SER A 19 -26.33 -14.29 15.21
N ALA A 20 -26.32 -13.54 14.11
CA ALA A 20 -26.62 -12.13 14.10
C ALA A 20 -28.13 -11.82 14.06
N LEU A 21 -29.03 -12.75 13.74
CA LEU A 21 -30.46 -12.43 13.72
C LEU A 21 -31.02 -12.29 15.15
N SER A 22 -31.88 -11.30 15.35
CA SER A 22 -32.69 -11.20 16.57
C SER A 22 -33.82 -12.24 16.57
N ASP A 23 -34.35 -12.56 17.75
CA ASP A 23 -35.45 -13.54 17.86
C ASP A 23 -36.66 -13.12 17.03
N GLY A 24 -37.06 -13.99 16.09
CA GLY A 24 -38.17 -13.73 15.16
C GLY A 24 -37.82 -12.85 13.96
N GLU A 25 -36.56 -12.44 13.81
CA GLU A 25 -36.09 -11.68 12.65
C GLU A 25 -35.92 -12.61 11.44
N GLU A 26 -36.58 -12.27 10.33
CA GLU A 26 -36.55 -13.05 9.09
C GLU A 26 -35.70 -12.36 8.01
N ILE A 27 -34.87 -13.15 7.33
CA ILE A 27 -34.11 -12.70 6.16
C ILE A 27 -35.05 -12.60 4.96
N VAL A 28 -35.17 -11.39 4.41
CA VAL A 28 -35.93 -11.10 3.19
C VAL A 28 -35.06 -11.38 1.95
N ALA A 29 -33.80 -10.97 1.99
CA ALA A 29 -32.83 -11.23 0.94
C ALA A 29 -31.43 -11.37 1.53
N GLN A 30 -30.57 -12.14 0.86
CA GLN A 30 -29.15 -12.25 1.21
C GLN A 30 -28.30 -12.47 -0.05
N GLU A 31 -27.09 -11.93 -0.05
CA GLU A 31 -26.11 -12.14 -1.12
C GLU A 31 -24.68 -12.27 -0.56
N ALA A 32 -23.88 -13.11 -1.22
CA ALA A 32 -22.48 -13.29 -0.90
C ALA A 32 -21.61 -12.27 -1.64
N GLY A 33 -20.82 -11.51 -0.89
CA GLY A 33 -19.75 -10.65 -1.36
C GLY A 33 -18.45 -11.40 -1.61
N ASP A 34 -17.39 -10.67 -1.94
CA ASP A 34 -16.05 -11.22 -2.12
C ASP A 34 -15.33 -11.47 -0.78
N GLN A 35 -14.34 -12.36 -0.77
CA GLN A 35 -13.41 -12.58 0.35
C GLN A 35 -14.11 -12.82 1.71
N GLY A 36 -15.13 -13.69 1.75
CA GLY A 36 -15.82 -14.02 3.00
C GLY A 36 -16.68 -12.87 3.51
N GLN A 37 -17.29 -12.08 2.63
CA GLN A 37 -18.26 -11.06 3.00
C GLN A 37 -19.68 -11.49 2.60
N ALA A 38 -20.69 -11.07 3.34
CA ALA A 38 -22.09 -11.22 2.97
C ALA A 38 -22.92 -10.04 3.45
N ILE A 39 -24.00 -9.79 2.72
CA ILE A 39 -25.02 -8.80 3.07
C ILE A 39 -26.37 -9.50 3.16
N ALA A 40 -27.13 -9.20 4.21
CA ALA A 40 -28.52 -9.62 4.33
C ALA A 40 -29.41 -8.43 4.66
N LEU A 41 -30.65 -8.54 4.22
CA LEU A 41 -31.72 -7.60 4.45
C LEU A 41 -32.82 -8.32 5.21
N THR A 42 -33.20 -7.77 6.36
CA THR A 42 -34.35 -8.20 7.14
C THR A 42 -35.44 -7.13 7.05
N LYS A 43 -36.55 -7.31 7.76
CA LYS A 43 -37.62 -6.30 7.85
C LYS A 43 -37.17 -5.02 8.58
N ASP A 44 -36.16 -5.13 9.46
CA ASP A 44 -35.76 -4.06 10.36
C ASP A 44 -34.31 -3.61 10.18
N HIS A 45 -33.44 -4.46 9.61
CA HIS A 45 -32.00 -4.21 9.51
C HIS A 45 -31.41 -4.57 8.14
N ILE A 46 -30.31 -3.88 7.80
CA ILE A 46 -29.30 -4.38 6.86
C ILE A 46 -28.15 -4.93 7.70
N ILE A 47 -27.79 -6.18 7.47
CA ILE A 47 -26.75 -6.90 8.21
C ILE A 47 -25.58 -7.16 7.28
N LEU A 48 -24.39 -6.74 7.69
CA LEU A 48 -23.13 -6.90 6.98
C LEU A 48 -22.26 -7.87 7.78
N VAL A 49 -21.91 -9.00 7.19
CA VAL A 49 -21.10 -10.06 7.82
C VAL A 49 -19.79 -10.19 7.08
N ARG A 50 -18.70 -10.32 7.83
CA ARG A 50 -17.37 -10.61 7.30
C ARG A 50 -16.70 -11.70 8.11
N VAL A 51 -16.17 -12.72 7.45
CA VAL A 51 -15.49 -13.87 8.08
C VAL A 51 -14.04 -13.96 7.61
N GLY A 52 -13.17 -14.41 8.51
CA GLY A 52 -11.79 -14.76 8.22
C GLY A 52 -10.76 -13.66 8.47
N LEU A 53 -9.51 -14.02 8.19
CA LEU A 53 -8.31 -13.28 8.59
C LEU A 53 -8.27 -11.85 8.03
N ALA A 54 -8.68 -11.68 6.77
CA ALA A 54 -8.67 -10.38 6.10
C ALA A 54 -9.63 -9.37 6.74
N ALA A 55 -10.73 -9.85 7.33
CA ALA A 55 -11.75 -8.99 7.91
C ALA A 55 -11.58 -8.75 9.41
N THR A 56 -11.06 -9.76 10.14
CA THR A 56 -11.06 -9.77 11.61
C THR A 56 -9.67 -9.84 12.23
N GLY A 57 -8.63 -10.15 11.44
CA GLY A 57 -7.31 -10.46 11.97
C GLY A 57 -7.20 -11.87 12.58
N GLU A 58 -8.29 -12.63 12.62
CA GLU A 58 -8.35 -13.99 13.17
C GLU A 58 -8.87 -14.99 12.12
N MET A 59 -8.31 -16.20 12.09
CA MET A 59 -8.66 -17.20 11.06
C MET A 59 -10.13 -17.66 11.16
N ASN A 60 -10.67 -17.73 12.38
CA ASN A 60 -12.06 -18.09 12.68
C ASN A 60 -12.89 -16.90 13.17
N GLY A 61 -12.33 -15.68 13.09
CA GLY A 61 -13.04 -14.48 13.50
C GLY A 61 -14.16 -14.14 12.52
N HIS A 62 -15.27 -13.65 13.05
CA HIS A 62 -16.31 -13.00 12.25
C HIS A 62 -16.66 -11.64 12.84
N LYS A 63 -17.04 -10.72 11.98
CA LYS A 63 -17.48 -9.37 12.35
C LYS A 63 -18.83 -9.11 11.69
N THR A 64 -19.77 -8.67 12.51
CA THR A 64 -21.11 -8.34 12.04
C THR A 64 -21.46 -6.91 12.38
N THR A 65 -21.93 -6.17 11.39
CA THR A 65 -22.39 -4.79 11.54
C THR A 65 -23.85 -4.72 11.13
N LYS A 66 -24.70 -4.18 12.00
CA LYS A 66 -26.15 -4.03 11.76
C LYS A 66 -26.50 -2.56 11.56
N PHE A 67 -27.31 -2.28 10.56
CA PHE A 67 -27.83 -0.95 10.27
C PHE A 67 -29.35 -1.01 10.37
N ALA A 68 -29.93 -0.35 11.38
CA ALA A 68 -31.37 -0.22 11.48
C ALA A 68 -31.91 0.55 10.26
N LEU A 69 -32.93 0.01 9.58
CA LEU A 69 -33.47 0.60 8.35
C LEU A 69 -33.99 2.03 8.57
N GLY A 70 -34.48 2.34 9.77
CA GLY A 70 -34.89 3.69 10.16
C GLY A 70 -33.75 4.71 10.10
N GLU A 71 -32.52 4.28 10.39
CA GLU A 71 -31.32 5.12 10.48
C GLU A 71 -30.53 5.18 9.18
N VAL A 72 -30.79 4.25 8.25
CA VAL A 72 -30.18 4.28 6.91
C VAL A 72 -30.69 5.53 6.17
N THR A 73 -29.76 6.42 5.84
CA THR A 73 -30.02 7.66 5.11
C THR A 73 -29.99 7.42 3.60
N SER A 74 -29.06 6.60 3.13
CA SER A 74 -28.95 6.23 1.72
C SER A 74 -28.16 4.94 1.55
N VAL A 75 -28.34 4.30 0.40
CA VAL A 75 -27.50 3.18 -0.03
C VAL A 75 -26.86 3.55 -1.36
N ASN A 76 -25.53 3.53 -1.41
CA ASN A 76 -24.79 3.85 -2.62
C ASN A 76 -24.35 2.56 -3.32
N LEU A 77 -24.81 2.35 -4.54
CA LEU A 77 -24.31 1.30 -5.41
C LEU A 77 -23.35 1.92 -6.42
N ARG A 78 -22.07 1.54 -6.36
CA ARG A 78 -21.04 1.97 -7.33
C ARG A 78 -20.67 0.81 -8.22
N LYS A 79 -20.84 0.98 -9.54
CA LYS A 79 -20.45 -0.03 -10.53
C LYS A 79 -19.07 0.31 -11.10
N GLY A 80 -18.28 -0.71 -11.42
CA GLY A 80 -16.97 -0.55 -12.04
C GLY A 80 -16.65 -1.71 -12.96
N ALA A 81 -15.57 -1.58 -13.74
CA ALA A 81 -15.16 -2.61 -14.71
C ALA A 81 -14.87 -3.97 -14.05
N LEU A 82 -14.44 -3.97 -12.77
CA LEU A 82 -14.07 -5.17 -12.02
C LEU A 82 -15.19 -5.73 -11.14
N GLY A 83 -16.31 -5.01 -10.97
CA GLY A 83 -17.31 -5.38 -9.98
C GLY A 83 -18.25 -4.26 -9.56
N ALA A 84 -18.91 -4.46 -8.43
CA ALA A 84 -19.79 -3.50 -7.80
C ALA A 84 -19.47 -3.37 -6.31
N VAL A 85 -19.77 -2.20 -5.75
CA VAL A 85 -19.60 -1.90 -4.33
C VAL A 85 -20.90 -1.33 -3.79
N ILE A 86 -21.40 -1.91 -2.71
CA ILE A 86 -22.56 -1.38 -1.97
C ILE A 86 -22.02 -0.72 -0.70
N GLN A 87 -22.34 0.54 -0.49
CA GLN A 87 -22.05 1.29 0.73
C GLN A 87 -23.34 1.70 1.42
N ILE A 88 -23.47 1.36 2.71
CA ILE A 88 -24.59 1.76 3.55
C ILE A 88 -24.24 3.07 4.25
N CYS A 89 -25.05 4.11 4.04
CA CYS A 89 -24.95 5.37 4.76
C CYS A 89 -26.03 5.40 5.84
N SER A 90 -25.63 5.63 7.08
CA SER A 90 -26.53 5.74 8.23
C SER A 90 -26.25 7.04 8.99
N SER A 91 -27.26 7.56 9.67
CA SER A 91 -27.14 8.69 10.58
C SER A 91 -26.25 8.37 11.78
N GLN A 92 -26.13 7.09 12.15
CA GLN A 92 -25.19 6.67 13.19
C GLN A 92 -23.77 6.61 12.63
N ALA A 93 -22.88 7.37 13.26
CA ALA A 93 -21.46 7.30 12.99
C ALA A 93 -20.94 5.90 13.38
N HIS A 94 -20.73 5.05 12.39
CA HIS A 94 -20.00 3.81 12.58
C HIS A 94 -18.52 4.16 12.56
N SER A 95 -17.89 4.19 13.74
CA SER A 95 -16.46 4.42 13.87
C SER A 95 -15.71 3.22 13.30
N GLY A 96 -15.35 3.29 12.01
CA GLY A 96 -14.41 2.34 11.44
C GLY A 96 -13.09 2.39 12.21
N THR A 97 -12.43 1.25 12.35
CA THR A 97 -11.04 1.25 12.82
C THR A 97 -10.19 2.05 11.82
N PRO A 98 -9.28 2.95 12.26
CA PRO A 98 -8.54 3.86 11.39
C PRO A 98 -7.73 3.19 10.27
N ASN A 99 -7.46 1.89 10.40
CA ASN A 99 -6.72 1.07 9.43
C ASN A 99 -7.55 -0.10 8.86
N GLY A 100 -8.87 -0.14 9.12
CA GLY A 100 -9.74 -1.23 8.68
C GLY A 100 -10.53 -0.90 7.42
N ALA A 101 -10.88 -1.94 6.65
CA ALA A 101 -11.84 -1.78 5.56
C ALA A 101 -13.18 -1.24 6.12
N PRO A 102 -13.76 -0.18 5.50
CA PRO A 102 -14.94 0.50 6.03
C PRO A 102 -16.07 -0.48 6.28
N GLU A 103 -16.58 -0.56 7.50
CA GLU A 103 -17.51 -1.62 7.95
C GLU A 103 -18.87 -1.59 7.24
N ASN A 104 -19.20 -0.45 6.66
CA ASN A 104 -20.43 -0.20 5.94
C ASN A 104 -20.35 -0.50 4.43
N VAL A 105 -19.34 -1.25 3.98
CA VAL A 105 -19.09 -1.52 2.55
C VAL A 105 -19.03 -3.02 2.26
N ILE A 106 -19.65 -3.46 1.15
CA ILE A 106 -19.50 -4.80 0.58
C ILE A 106 -18.98 -4.68 -0.84
N VAL A 107 -18.04 -5.54 -1.18
CA VAL A 107 -17.46 -5.64 -2.53
C VAL A 107 -17.97 -6.89 -3.23
N PHE A 108 -18.36 -6.74 -4.49
CA PHE A 108 -18.79 -7.79 -5.39
C PHE A 108 -17.89 -7.79 -6.63
N THR A 109 -16.91 -8.70 -6.69
CA THR A 109 -16.00 -8.79 -7.84
C THR A 109 -16.54 -9.73 -8.92
N GLY A 110 -16.33 -9.36 -10.19
CA GLY A 110 -16.70 -10.16 -11.35
C GLY A 110 -18.09 -9.85 -11.95
N PRO A 111 -18.27 -10.07 -13.27
CA PRO A 111 -19.44 -9.61 -14.02
C PRO A 111 -20.76 -10.25 -13.55
N GLY A 112 -20.73 -11.51 -13.11
CA GLY A 112 -21.92 -12.19 -12.58
C GLY A 112 -22.37 -11.65 -11.22
N ARG A 113 -21.47 -11.05 -10.43
CA ARG A 113 -21.78 -10.51 -9.10
C ARG A 113 -22.27 -9.06 -9.13
N VAL A 114 -21.96 -8.30 -10.19
CA VAL A 114 -22.53 -6.97 -10.41
C VAL A 114 -24.06 -7.04 -10.47
N LYS A 115 -24.61 -7.97 -11.26
CA LYS A 115 -26.06 -8.15 -11.39
C LYS A 115 -26.73 -8.56 -10.08
N LYS A 116 -26.04 -9.36 -9.25
CA LYS A 116 -26.50 -9.72 -7.91
C LYS A 116 -26.54 -8.50 -6.99
N ALA A 117 -25.48 -7.68 -7.01
CA ALA A 117 -25.43 -6.43 -6.26
C ALA A 117 -26.55 -5.46 -6.68
N GLU A 118 -26.83 -5.35 -7.99
CA GLU A 118 -27.98 -4.58 -8.50
C GLU A 118 -29.31 -5.13 -7.99
N THR A 119 -29.55 -6.44 -8.15
CA THR A 119 -30.79 -7.09 -7.70
C THR A 119 -31.01 -6.91 -6.19
N PHE A 120 -29.92 -7.01 -5.42
CA PHE A 120 -29.97 -6.80 -3.98
C PHE A 120 -30.27 -5.34 -3.62
N ALA A 121 -29.63 -4.38 -4.31
CA ALA A 121 -29.91 -2.96 -4.12
C ALA A 121 -31.36 -2.59 -4.49
N ASP A 122 -31.89 -3.16 -5.58
CA ASP A 122 -33.30 -3.01 -5.97
C ASP A 122 -34.24 -3.57 -4.88
N THR A 123 -33.85 -4.69 -4.26
CA THR A 123 -34.61 -5.28 -3.14
C THR A 123 -34.57 -4.39 -1.90
N ILE A 124 -33.43 -3.78 -1.58
CA ILE A 124 -33.34 -2.78 -0.49
C ILE A 124 -34.26 -1.60 -0.79
N GLU A 125 -34.24 -1.06 -2.01
CA GLU A 125 -35.10 0.06 -2.40
C GLU A 125 -36.59 -0.28 -2.21
N HIS A 126 -36.98 -1.48 -2.60
CA HIS A 126 -38.36 -1.94 -2.49
C HIS A 126 -38.81 -2.17 -1.04
N VAL A 127 -37.99 -2.84 -0.24
CA VAL A 127 -38.35 -3.25 1.14
C VAL A 127 -38.16 -2.09 2.12
N ALA A 128 -37.04 -1.37 2.04
CA ALA A 128 -36.73 -0.30 2.97
C ALA A 128 -37.39 1.04 2.59
N GLN A 129 -37.93 1.15 1.37
CA GLN A 129 -38.45 2.40 0.81
C GLN A 129 -37.41 3.55 0.88
N LYS A 130 -36.12 3.20 0.81
CA LYS A 130 -35.00 4.14 0.84
C LYS A 130 -34.45 4.33 -0.57
N SER A 131 -34.08 5.56 -0.91
CA SER A 131 -33.47 5.85 -2.21
C SER A 131 -32.09 5.20 -2.31
N VAL A 132 -31.90 4.42 -3.37
CA VAL A 132 -30.58 3.87 -3.72
C VAL A 132 -29.92 4.81 -4.72
N SER A 133 -28.82 5.45 -4.29
CA SER A 133 -27.99 6.25 -5.19
C SER A 133 -27.13 5.34 -6.04
N ARG A 134 -27.50 5.21 -7.31
CA ARG A 134 -26.76 4.41 -8.30
C ARG A 134 -25.73 5.29 -8.99
N PHE A 135 -24.46 5.01 -8.71
CA PHE A 135 -23.34 5.62 -9.39
C PHE A 135 -22.89 4.65 -10.48
N GLU A 136 -23.42 4.88 -11.67
CA GLU A 136 -22.88 4.28 -12.87
C GLU A 136 -21.69 5.13 -13.31
N PRO A 137 -20.52 4.53 -13.60
CA PRO A 137 -19.45 5.28 -14.22
C PRO A 137 -20.02 5.77 -15.55
N LEU A 138 -20.24 7.08 -15.66
CA LEU A 138 -20.74 7.70 -16.88
C LEU A 138 -19.90 7.13 -18.02
N PRO A 139 -20.51 6.52 -19.07
CA PRO A 139 -19.78 6.31 -20.30
C PRO A 139 -19.23 7.69 -20.65
N GLN A 140 -17.92 7.83 -20.73
CA GLN A 140 -17.28 9.11 -21.01
C GLN A 140 -17.76 9.56 -22.39
N VAL A 141 -18.87 10.30 -22.42
CA VAL A 141 -19.30 11.04 -23.59
C VAL A 141 -18.26 12.13 -23.72
N ALA A 142 -17.41 12.00 -24.74
CA ALA A 142 -16.43 13.01 -25.08
C ALA A 142 -17.14 14.37 -25.12
N PRO A 143 -16.67 15.39 -24.39
CA PRO A 143 -17.29 16.71 -24.47
C PRO A 143 -17.12 17.21 -25.90
N GLU A 144 -18.25 17.45 -26.59
CA GLU A 144 -18.26 18.20 -27.84
C GLU A 144 -17.69 19.59 -27.52
N ALA A 145 -16.54 19.89 -28.11
CA ALA A 145 -15.87 21.16 -27.92
C ALA A 145 -16.68 22.25 -28.64
N ASP A 146 -17.24 23.18 -27.87
CA ASP A 146 -17.79 24.42 -28.39
C ASP A 146 -16.73 25.13 -29.26
N GLU A 147 -17.11 25.34 -30.51
CA GLU A 147 -16.32 25.96 -31.56
C GLU A 147 -16.18 27.46 -31.27
N GLN A 148 -15.18 27.85 -30.47
CA GLN A 148 -14.78 29.26 -30.35
C GLN A 148 -14.09 29.71 -31.63
N THR A 149 -14.82 30.51 -32.40
CA THR A 149 -14.36 31.27 -33.57
C THR A 149 -13.23 32.22 -33.18
N ILE A 150 -12.05 32.02 -33.78
CA ILE A 150 -10.89 32.91 -33.67
C ILE A 150 -11.06 34.07 -34.67
N PRO A 151 -10.97 35.35 -34.27
CA PRO A 151 -10.89 36.44 -35.22
C PRO A 151 -9.47 36.61 -35.77
N GLU A 152 -9.46 36.76 -37.09
CA GLU A 152 -8.48 37.28 -38.06
C GLU A 152 -7.08 37.79 -37.64
N ALA A 153 -6.13 37.52 -38.55
CA ALA A 153 -4.66 37.62 -38.50
C ALA A 153 -4.03 38.96 -38.05
N PRO A 154 -2.79 38.92 -37.49
CA PRO A 154 -1.91 40.08 -37.43
C PRO A 154 -0.81 40.07 -38.50
N LYS A 155 -0.44 41.29 -38.91
CA LYS A 155 0.52 41.73 -39.95
C LYS A 155 1.96 41.19 -39.78
N PRO A 156 2.75 41.12 -40.88
CA PRO A 156 4.13 40.64 -40.85
C PRO A 156 5.06 41.75 -40.34
N GLY A 157 5.96 41.44 -39.39
CA GLY A 157 7.00 42.41 -39.02
C GLY A 157 7.78 42.24 -37.71
N ARG A 158 7.51 41.22 -36.88
CA ARG A 158 8.35 40.94 -35.70
C ARG A 158 8.84 39.49 -35.72
N LYS A 159 10.17 39.31 -35.82
CA LYS A 159 10.81 38.02 -35.56
C LYS A 159 10.49 37.63 -34.12
N ARG A 160 9.75 36.54 -33.93
CA ARG A 160 9.52 35.93 -32.62
C ARG A 160 10.81 35.24 -32.21
N GLN A 161 11.52 35.79 -31.23
CA GLN A 161 12.50 35.01 -30.48
C GLN A 161 11.74 33.95 -29.68
N THR A 162 12.28 32.73 -29.69
CA THR A 162 11.68 31.62 -28.96
C THR A 162 12.08 31.71 -27.49
N LEU A 163 11.22 31.25 -26.59
CA LEU A 163 11.47 31.22 -25.14
C LEU A 163 12.80 30.53 -24.76
N ALA A 164 13.28 29.61 -25.61
CA ALA A 164 14.57 28.95 -25.44
C ALA A 164 15.77 29.89 -25.70
N GLU A 165 15.62 30.88 -26.59
CA GLU A 165 16.65 31.87 -26.93
C GLU A 165 16.78 32.94 -25.83
N GLU A 166 15.68 33.22 -25.14
CA GLU A 166 15.64 34.13 -23.98
C GLU A 166 16.36 33.50 -22.76
N ILE A 167 16.08 32.22 -22.47
CA ILE A 167 16.72 31.47 -21.37
C ILE A 167 18.23 31.29 -21.61
N TYR A 168 18.65 31.08 -22.86
CA TYR A 168 20.07 30.93 -23.19
C TYR A 168 20.86 32.24 -22.96
N ASN A 169 20.29 33.39 -23.36
CA ASN A 169 20.93 34.69 -23.16
C ASN A 169 21.00 35.08 -21.68
N GLU A 170 20.00 34.72 -20.88
CA GLU A 170 19.98 34.97 -19.44
C GLU A 170 21.05 34.13 -18.70
N SER A 171 21.27 32.87 -19.15
CA SER A 171 22.28 31.98 -18.58
C SER A 171 23.73 32.38 -18.87
N MET A 172 23.98 33.07 -19.98
CA MET A 172 25.31 33.56 -20.36
C MET A 172 25.70 34.86 -19.63
N GLN A 173 24.73 35.70 -19.24
CA GLN A 173 25.01 36.94 -18.49
C GLN A 173 25.30 36.70 -16.99
N ALA A 174 24.86 35.57 -16.43
CA ALA A 174 25.09 35.24 -15.02
C ALA A 174 26.54 34.80 -14.69
N LYS A 175 27.43 34.66 -15.68
CA LYS A 175 28.79 34.11 -15.50
C LYS A 175 29.92 35.15 -15.49
N ALA A 176 29.59 36.45 -15.47
CA ALA A 176 30.56 37.54 -15.47
C ALA A 176 30.43 38.43 -14.21
N ARG A 177 30.77 37.88 -13.05
CA ARG A 177 31.24 38.67 -11.89
C ARG A 177 32.40 37.92 -11.23
N PRO A 178 33.62 38.49 -11.16
CA PRO A 178 34.70 37.97 -10.34
C PRO A 178 34.66 38.63 -8.96
N ASP A 179 34.97 37.86 -7.91
CA ASP A 179 35.61 38.27 -6.64
C ASP A 179 35.94 36.93 -5.93
N GLU A 180 37.18 36.44 -5.95
CA GLU A 180 38.30 36.77 -5.04
C GLU A 180 38.03 36.54 -3.54
N SER A 181 38.51 35.41 -3.00
CA SER A 181 39.54 35.29 -1.93
C SER A 181 39.50 33.83 -1.39
N ALA A 182 40.55 33.03 -1.59
CA ALA A 182 41.66 32.77 -0.64
C ALA A 182 41.23 31.95 0.59
N ALA A 183 41.93 30.94 1.11
CA ALA A 183 43.13 30.16 0.77
C ALA A 183 43.14 28.93 1.75
N GLU A 184 44.20 28.12 1.68
CA GLU A 184 44.63 27.04 2.63
C GLU A 184 43.87 25.71 2.50
N ALA A 185 44.40 24.65 1.86
CA ALA A 185 45.67 23.92 2.06
C ALA A 185 45.81 23.29 3.45
N GLU A 186 45.53 21.98 3.55
CA GLU A 186 46.45 20.99 4.13
C GLU A 186 45.91 19.57 3.99
N ALA A 187 46.81 18.68 3.56
CA ALA A 187 46.78 17.23 3.65
C ALA A 187 48.25 16.79 3.83
N PRO A 188 48.58 15.54 4.19
CA PRO A 188 47.85 14.50 4.93
C PRO A 188 48.71 13.97 6.12
N GLN A 189 48.15 13.12 6.99
CA GLN A 189 48.99 12.24 7.82
C GLN A 189 48.48 10.80 7.86
N GLU A 190 49.38 9.91 7.44
CA GLU A 190 49.42 8.47 7.69
C GLU A 190 49.69 8.18 9.16
N VAL A 191 49.00 7.20 9.76
CA VAL A 191 49.49 6.41 10.90
C VAL A 191 48.79 5.04 10.79
N GLU A 192 49.46 4.03 10.25
CA GLU A 192 50.29 3.03 10.95
C GLU A 192 49.48 2.01 11.76
N SER A 193 49.57 0.77 11.28
CA SER A 193 49.05 -0.49 11.80
C SER A 193 49.87 -1.03 12.99
N VAL A 194 49.22 -1.63 14.00
CA VAL A 194 49.83 -2.66 14.87
C VAL A 194 48.77 -3.71 15.27
N PRO A 195 49.12 -5.02 15.35
CA PRO A 195 48.18 -6.14 15.53
C PRO A 195 48.18 -6.76 16.95
N ALA A 196 47.22 -7.68 17.13
CA ALA A 196 47.19 -8.85 18.04
C ALA A 196 47.22 -8.64 19.57
N GLU A 197 46.28 -9.26 20.30
CA GLU A 197 46.57 -10.43 21.16
C GLU A 197 45.32 -11.00 21.87
N GLN A 198 45.52 -12.23 22.37
CA GLN A 198 44.60 -13.21 22.92
C GLN A 198 44.11 -12.89 24.35
N THR A 199 42.96 -13.46 24.75
CA THR A 199 42.73 -14.10 26.08
C THR A 199 41.33 -14.75 26.06
N GLN A 200 41.23 -16.08 25.94
CA GLN A 200 41.24 -17.14 26.98
C GLN A 200 39.91 -17.40 27.68
N ALA A 201 39.66 -18.70 27.80
CA ALA A 201 38.48 -19.39 28.28
C ALA A 201 38.37 -19.44 29.81
N THR A 202 37.16 -19.64 30.31
CA THR A 202 36.76 -20.32 31.56
C THR A 202 35.21 -20.35 31.56
N ALA A 203 34.49 -21.29 32.15
CA ALA A 203 34.71 -22.65 32.62
C ALA A 203 33.28 -23.20 32.90
N ASP A 204 33.09 -24.49 32.70
CA ASP A 204 31.87 -25.23 33.01
C ASP A 204 31.53 -25.13 34.51
N VAL A 205 30.25 -24.88 34.83
CA VAL A 205 29.69 -25.13 36.17
C VAL A 205 28.50 -26.06 36.02
N GLU A 206 28.77 -27.31 36.35
CA GLU A 206 27.85 -28.40 36.58
C GLU A 206 27.03 -28.09 37.84
N PHE A 207 25.69 -28.04 37.74
CA PHE A 207 24.81 -27.85 38.89
C PHE A 207 23.93 -29.09 39.06
N ASP A 208 24.31 -29.90 40.04
CA ASP A 208 23.64 -31.10 40.51
C ASP A 208 22.41 -30.70 41.36
N LEU A 209 21.24 -31.23 41.03
CA LEU A 209 19.96 -30.90 41.65
C LEU A 209 19.37 -32.16 42.28
N GLU A 210 19.78 -32.44 43.51
CA GLU A 210 19.12 -33.41 44.39
C GLU A 210 17.86 -32.80 45.01
N GLU A 211 16.70 -33.40 44.75
CA GLU A 211 15.49 -33.28 45.58
C GLU A 211 15.73 -33.91 46.96
N PRO A 212 15.11 -33.35 48.03
CA PRO A 212 14.16 -34.21 48.73
C PRO A 212 12.92 -33.51 49.32
N ASP A 213 11.81 -34.22 49.17
CA ASP A 213 10.70 -34.49 50.10
C ASP A 213 10.27 -33.47 51.18
N THR A 214 9.01 -33.07 51.04
CA THR A 214 8.15 -32.50 52.08
C THR A 214 8.01 -33.41 53.31
N PRO A 215 7.84 -32.84 54.51
CA PRO A 215 6.48 -32.97 55.08
C PRO A 215 6.00 -31.80 55.97
N SER A 216 4.67 -31.75 56.03
CA SER A 216 3.84 -31.41 57.19
C SER A 216 3.57 -29.95 57.57
N ARG A 217 2.27 -29.66 57.58
CA ARG A 217 1.59 -28.45 58.06
C ARG A 217 2.01 -28.12 59.50
N SER A 218 2.65 -26.97 59.70
CA SER A 218 2.78 -26.35 61.01
C SER A 218 2.21 -24.93 60.99
N ALA A 219 1.52 -24.58 62.06
CA ALA A 219 0.81 -23.33 62.25
C ALA A 219 1.76 -22.13 62.15
N TYR A 220 1.47 -21.22 61.22
CA TYR A 220 2.26 -20.03 60.96
C TYR A 220 2.02 -18.97 62.04
N ASN A 221 2.97 -18.83 62.96
CA ASN A 221 3.03 -17.70 63.89
C ASN A 221 4.07 -16.71 63.34
N PRO A 222 3.68 -15.58 62.73
CA PRO A 222 4.63 -14.72 62.04
C PRO A 222 5.58 -14.04 63.03
N ASN A 223 6.87 -14.22 62.78
CA ASN A 223 7.97 -13.66 63.55
C ASN A 223 7.96 -12.12 63.44
N PRO A 224 7.77 -11.36 64.54
CA PRO A 224 7.57 -9.90 64.50
C PRO A 224 8.83 -9.09 64.16
N ARG A 225 9.97 -9.75 63.90
CA ARG A 225 11.25 -9.11 63.59
C ARG A 225 11.62 -9.14 62.10
N LEU A 226 10.76 -9.64 61.22
CA LEU A 226 11.00 -9.56 59.78
C LEU A 226 10.71 -8.13 59.25
N PRO A 227 11.61 -7.54 58.45
CA PRO A 227 11.36 -6.26 57.81
C PRO A 227 10.12 -6.36 56.93
N LYS A 228 9.22 -5.37 57.08
CA LYS A 228 7.93 -5.35 56.37
C LYS A 228 8.15 -5.44 54.86
N PRO A 229 7.32 -6.21 54.12
CA PRO A 229 7.43 -6.28 52.67
C PRO A 229 7.23 -4.88 52.07
N VAL A 230 8.24 -4.42 51.34
CA VAL A 230 8.21 -3.13 50.62
C VAL A 230 7.16 -3.25 49.52
N ARG A 231 6.05 -2.54 49.68
CA ARG A 231 5.02 -2.41 48.64
C ARG A 231 5.67 -1.83 47.38
N LYS A 232 5.84 -2.65 46.33
CA LYS A 232 6.26 -2.17 45.01
C LYS A 232 5.21 -1.16 44.52
N LYS A 233 5.62 0.09 44.33
CA LYS A 233 4.77 1.14 43.74
C LYS A 233 4.45 0.72 42.30
N ALA A 234 3.18 0.49 42.00
CA ALA A 234 2.71 0.26 40.65
C ALA A 234 3.23 1.38 39.73
N HIS A 235 4.11 1.04 38.79
CA HIS A 235 4.54 1.98 37.77
C HIS A 235 3.33 2.28 36.89
N GLY A 236 2.96 3.57 36.84
CA GLY A 236 1.95 4.06 35.90
C GLY A 236 2.37 3.80 34.44
N PRO A 237 1.46 4.00 33.48
CA PRO A 237 1.68 3.65 32.08
C PRO A 237 2.98 4.28 31.56
N ASN A 238 3.85 3.42 31.02
CA ASN A 238 5.17 3.80 30.51
C ASN A 238 5.01 4.93 29.49
N LYS A 239 5.57 6.11 29.82
CA LYS A 239 5.55 7.30 28.95
C LYS A 239 6.07 7.01 27.53
N MET A 240 6.93 6.01 27.39
CA MET A 240 7.47 5.56 26.10
C MET A 240 6.39 4.93 25.19
N LEU A 241 5.42 4.20 25.74
CA LEU A 241 4.30 3.62 24.99
C LEU A 241 3.33 4.69 24.49
N VAL A 242 3.13 5.75 25.27
CA VAL A 242 2.30 6.89 24.87
C VAL A 242 2.96 7.67 23.73
N VAL A 243 4.27 7.87 23.79
CA VAL A 243 5.01 8.54 22.71
C VAL A 243 5.01 7.71 21.43
N LEU A 244 5.17 6.38 21.53
CA LEU A 244 5.10 5.48 20.36
C LEU A 244 3.71 5.48 19.71
N GLY A 245 2.65 5.50 20.52
CA GLY A 245 1.26 5.59 20.02
C GLY A 245 0.97 6.91 19.31
N VAL A 246 1.48 8.04 19.83
CA VAL A 246 1.32 9.35 19.19
C VAL A 246 2.13 9.45 17.89
N LEU A 247 3.34 8.90 17.84
CA LEU A 247 4.17 8.90 16.63
C LEU A 247 3.53 8.06 15.51
N ALA A 248 2.96 6.90 15.85
CA ALA A 248 2.23 6.04 14.91
C ALA A 248 0.92 6.68 14.42
N GLY A 249 0.25 7.46 15.28
CA GLY A 249 -0.94 8.23 14.87
C GLY A 249 -0.61 9.33 13.85
N LEU A 250 0.48 10.05 14.04
CA LEU A 250 0.88 11.15 13.14
C LEU A 250 1.32 10.68 11.75
N THR A 251 2.00 9.53 11.64
CA THR A 251 2.37 8.96 10.33
C THR A 251 1.16 8.49 9.53
N VAL A 252 0.15 7.93 10.19
CA VAL A 252 -1.10 7.48 9.53
C VAL A 252 -1.96 8.65 9.06
N VAL A 253 -2.06 9.72 9.85
CA VAL A 253 -2.72 10.96 9.40
C VAL A 253 -2.02 11.57 8.19
N GLY A 254 -0.69 11.51 8.13
CA GLY A 254 0.08 11.93 6.95
C GLY A 254 -0.24 11.13 5.69
N MET A 255 -0.44 9.81 5.80
CA MET A 255 -0.82 8.96 4.66
C MET A 255 -2.29 9.15 4.22
N ALA A 256 -3.22 9.34 5.17
CA ALA A 256 -4.64 9.54 4.87
C ALA A 256 -4.92 10.87 4.15
N VAL A 257 -4.14 11.92 4.44
CA VAL A 257 -4.26 13.23 3.75
C VAL A 257 -3.66 13.19 2.34
N MET A 258 -2.66 12.34 2.08
CA MET A 258 -2.03 12.21 0.75
C MET A 258 -2.79 11.31 -0.23
N ALA A 259 -3.61 10.37 0.27
CA ALA A 259 -4.38 9.43 -0.58
C ALA A 259 -5.32 10.11 -1.60
N PRO A 260 -6.17 11.11 -1.26
CA PRO A 260 -7.04 11.76 -2.24
C PRO A 260 -6.30 12.69 -3.23
N ILE A 261 -5.03 13.03 -2.98
CA ILE A 261 -4.22 13.88 -3.87
C ILE A 261 -3.61 13.06 -5.02
N HIS A 262 -3.46 11.74 -4.86
CA HIS A 262 -2.97 10.85 -5.92
C HIS A 262 -4.06 10.46 -6.94
N ASP A 263 -5.31 10.27 -6.51
CA ASP A 263 -6.41 9.89 -7.42
C ASP A 263 -6.85 11.03 -8.36
N ALA A 264 -6.66 12.29 -7.97
CA ALA A 264 -6.98 13.44 -8.82
C ALA A 264 -6.03 13.62 -10.02
N LYS A 265 -4.87 12.95 -10.04
CA LYS A 265 -3.85 13.11 -11.10
C LYS A 265 -3.83 11.97 -12.14
N LEU A 266 -4.72 11.00 -12.02
CA LEU A 266 -4.91 9.89 -12.98
C LEU A 266 -5.88 10.22 -14.13
N ALA A 267 -6.15 11.51 -14.39
CA ALA A 267 -6.92 11.92 -15.56
C ALA A 267 -6.14 11.61 -16.86
N PRO A 268 -6.70 10.83 -17.81
CA PRO A 268 -6.09 10.65 -19.12
C PRO A 268 -6.09 11.98 -19.89
N ALA A 269 -4.96 12.30 -20.51
CA ALA A 269 -4.80 13.51 -21.32
C ALA A 269 -5.78 13.55 -22.52
N PRO A 270 -6.27 14.75 -22.91
CA PRO A 270 -7.27 14.92 -23.96
C PRO A 270 -6.72 14.51 -25.35
N ILE A 271 -7.54 13.78 -26.12
CA ILE A 271 -7.25 13.40 -27.50
C ILE A 271 -7.81 14.50 -28.42
N VAL A 272 -6.92 15.32 -28.99
CA VAL A 272 -7.24 16.36 -29.97
C VAL A 272 -7.28 15.77 -31.37
N GLY A 273 -8.40 15.99 -32.08
CA GLY A 273 -8.68 15.49 -33.43
C GLY A 273 -7.69 15.96 -34.49
N THR A 274 -6.83 15.03 -34.89
CA THR A 274 -6.00 15.00 -36.11
C THR A 274 -5.99 13.54 -36.59
N SER A 275 -5.64 13.23 -37.84
CA SER A 275 -5.91 11.92 -38.45
C SER A 275 -5.47 10.71 -37.59
N ALA A 276 -6.32 9.69 -37.49
CA ALA A 276 -6.17 8.54 -36.58
C ALA A 276 -4.82 7.79 -36.67
N ALA A 277 -4.13 7.86 -37.82
CA ALA A 277 -2.81 7.27 -38.02
C ALA A 277 -1.64 8.16 -37.55
N ALA A 278 -1.81 9.49 -37.55
CA ALA A 278 -0.79 10.43 -37.07
C ALA A 278 -0.86 10.62 -35.54
N ILE A 279 -2.06 10.53 -34.96
CA ILE A 279 -2.23 10.49 -33.49
C ILE A 279 -1.60 9.23 -32.91
N SER A 280 -1.75 8.06 -33.56
CA SER A 280 -1.25 6.78 -33.02
C SER A 280 0.28 6.71 -32.92
N ASP A 281 1.02 7.19 -33.93
CA ASP A 281 2.50 7.19 -33.85
C ASP A 281 3.02 8.17 -32.80
N ARG A 282 2.44 9.39 -32.74
CA ARG A 282 2.80 10.38 -31.74
C ARG A 282 2.49 9.89 -30.32
N SER A 283 1.33 9.27 -30.10
CA SER A 283 0.96 8.74 -28.79
C SER A 283 1.85 7.58 -28.36
N ILE A 284 2.20 6.66 -29.27
CA ILE A 284 3.11 5.55 -28.97
C ILE A 284 4.50 6.09 -28.61
N ARG A 285 5.02 7.08 -29.33
CA ARG A 285 6.31 7.71 -29.00
C ARG A 285 6.30 8.41 -27.64
N LEU A 286 5.22 9.13 -27.33
CA LEU A 286 5.05 9.76 -26.02
C LEU A 286 5.00 8.72 -24.90
N GLN A 287 4.22 7.65 -25.06
CA GLN A 287 4.17 6.54 -24.09
C GLN A 287 5.53 5.85 -23.95
N MET A 288 6.24 5.60 -25.05
CA MET A 288 7.57 5.00 -25.03
C MET A 288 8.59 5.90 -24.30
N SER A 289 8.52 7.22 -24.50
CA SER A 289 9.36 8.17 -23.75
C SER A 289 9.03 8.19 -22.26
N ALA A 290 7.75 8.15 -21.89
CA ALA A 290 7.32 8.11 -20.50
C ALA A 290 7.76 6.82 -19.80
N VAL A 291 7.61 5.67 -20.46
CA VAL A 291 8.07 4.37 -19.94
C VAL A 291 9.59 4.33 -19.83
N SER A 292 10.34 4.88 -20.80
CA SER A 292 11.80 4.96 -20.73
C SER A 292 12.26 5.83 -19.56
N ASN A 293 11.69 7.03 -19.40
CA ASN A 293 12.04 7.92 -18.29
C ASN A 293 11.72 7.27 -16.94
N TYR A 294 10.57 6.61 -16.83
CA TYR A 294 10.20 5.87 -15.62
C TYR A 294 11.17 4.72 -15.33
N GLN A 295 11.57 3.96 -16.35
CA GLN A 295 12.56 2.90 -16.22
C GLN A 295 13.92 3.43 -15.73
N ASP A 296 14.39 4.55 -16.27
CA ASP A 296 15.67 5.16 -15.92
C ASP A 296 15.66 5.70 -14.48
N GLU A 297 14.58 6.37 -14.06
CA GLU A 297 14.41 6.82 -12.68
C GLU A 297 14.33 5.65 -11.70
N VAL A 298 13.56 4.59 -12.01
CA VAL A 298 13.51 3.37 -11.20
C VAL A 298 14.90 2.74 -11.09
N ALA A 299 15.65 2.63 -12.19
CA ALA A 299 17.00 2.05 -12.17
C ALA A 299 17.96 2.86 -11.29
N LYS A 300 17.91 4.19 -11.41
CA LYS A 300 18.73 5.10 -10.60
C LYS A 300 18.43 5.00 -9.11
N VAL A 301 17.15 4.94 -8.75
CA VAL A 301 16.70 4.80 -7.35
C VAL A 301 17.09 3.43 -6.79
N MET A 302 16.90 2.37 -7.57
CA MET A 302 17.15 1.01 -7.13
C MET A 302 18.64 0.66 -6.99
N ALA A 303 19.54 1.30 -7.74
CA ALA A 303 20.98 1.03 -7.64
C ALA A 303 21.52 1.21 -6.20
N GLY A 304 20.99 2.20 -5.46
CA GLY A 304 21.34 2.41 -4.06
C GLY A 304 20.80 1.31 -3.14
N ALA A 305 19.54 0.89 -3.35
CA ALA A 305 18.90 -0.16 -2.58
C ALA A 305 19.52 -1.54 -2.84
N ASP A 306 19.89 -1.87 -4.09
CA ASP A 306 20.51 -3.14 -4.46
C ASP A 306 21.88 -3.33 -3.76
N ALA A 307 22.66 -2.24 -3.64
CA ALA A 307 23.93 -2.26 -2.92
C ALA A 307 23.74 -2.50 -1.41
N GLU A 308 22.73 -1.85 -0.80
CA GLU A 308 22.40 -2.03 0.62
C GLU A 308 21.84 -3.43 0.90
N ALA A 309 20.94 -3.93 0.06
CA ALA A 309 20.39 -5.28 0.15
C ALA A 309 21.49 -6.35 0.04
N SER A 310 22.48 -6.14 -0.82
CA SER A 310 23.64 -7.03 -0.95
C SER A 310 24.53 -7.04 0.29
N ALA A 311 24.75 -5.87 0.91
CA ALA A 311 25.48 -5.76 2.17
C ALA A 311 24.73 -6.44 3.32
N LEU A 312 23.41 -6.22 3.40
CA LEU A 312 22.53 -6.85 4.39
C LEU A 312 22.55 -8.38 4.29
N ARG A 313 22.40 -8.93 3.08
CA ARG A 313 22.49 -10.38 2.87
C ARG A 313 23.84 -10.95 3.27
N SER A 314 24.92 -10.24 2.96
CA SER A 314 26.26 -10.67 3.37
C SER A 314 26.41 -10.67 4.89
N ALA A 315 25.86 -9.68 5.57
CA ALA A 315 25.83 -9.62 7.04
C ALA A 315 24.95 -10.72 7.66
N VAL A 316 23.79 -11.02 7.07
CA VAL A 316 22.91 -12.09 7.54
C VAL A 316 23.55 -13.46 7.36
N ARG A 317 24.28 -13.68 6.24
CA ARG A 317 25.03 -14.92 5.98
C ARG A 317 26.18 -15.13 6.96
N SER A 318 26.81 -14.06 7.44
CA SER A 318 27.90 -14.19 8.42
C SER A 318 27.40 -14.55 9.81
N GLY A 319 26.08 -14.44 10.08
CA GLY A 319 25.49 -14.66 11.40
C GLY A 319 25.92 -13.64 12.45
N SER A 320 26.67 -12.60 12.04
CA SER A 320 27.20 -11.58 12.96
C SER A 320 26.16 -10.50 13.20
N GLN A 321 25.57 -10.49 14.40
CA GLN A 321 24.57 -9.49 14.74
C GLN A 321 25.06 -8.02 14.67
N PRO A 322 26.30 -7.70 15.09
CA PRO A 322 26.87 -6.37 14.88
C PRO A 322 26.98 -6.00 13.38
N ALA A 323 27.28 -6.96 12.51
CA ALA A 323 27.33 -6.71 11.07
C ALA A 323 25.92 -6.43 10.52
N VAL A 324 24.91 -7.17 10.97
CA VAL A 324 23.50 -6.96 10.56
C VAL A 324 23.01 -5.59 11.02
N GLN A 325 23.26 -5.21 12.27
CA GLN A 325 22.89 -3.89 12.80
C GLN A 325 23.60 -2.75 12.08
N SER A 326 24.89 -2.91 11.77
CA SER A 326 25.66 -1.93 11.00
C SER A 326 25.15 -1.78 9.57
N ALA A 327 24.71 -2.87 8.94
CA ALA A 327 24.14 -2.89 7.60
C ALA A 327 22.68 -2.40 7.55
N CYS A 328 21.91 -2.54 8.65
CA CYS A 328 20.53 -2.07 8.77
C CYS A 328 20.40 -0.57 9.05
N LYS A 329 21.47 0.22 8.87
CA LYS A 329 21.39 1.67 9.04
C LYS A 329 20.34 2.22 8.08
N PRO A 330 19.38 3.03 8.56
CA PRO A 330 18.33 3.59 7.73
C PRO A 330 18.97 4.42 6.63
N GLY A 331 18.57 4.17 5.39
CA GLY A 331 19.18 4.87 4.28
C GLY A 331 18.52 4.57 2.96
N ARG A 332 19.08 3.62 2.21
CA ARG A 332 18.85 3.56 0.77
C ARG A 332 17.62 2.74 0.43
N ILE A 333 17.30 1.68 1.18
CA ILE A 333 16.07 0.91 0.96
C ILE A 333 14.84 1.76 1.28
N ASP A 334 14.83 2.47 2.42
CA ASP A 334 13.75 3.39 2.78
C ASP A 334 13.60 4.54 1.79
N THR A 335 14.72 5.19 1.45
CA THR A 335 14.72 6.27 0.45
C THR A 335 14.24 5.76 -0.91
N ALA A 336 14.58 4.53 -1.30
CA ALA A 336 14.12 3.94 -2.55
C ALA A 336 12.62 3.65 -2.51
N TRP A 337 12.10 3.14 -1.39
CA TRP A 337 10.67 2.89 -1.21
C TRP A 337 9.87 4.19 -1.31
N GLU A 338 10.31 5.25 -0.61
CA GLU A 338 9.67 6.57 -0.67
C GLU A 338 9.73 7.18 -2.07
N LYS A 339 10.90 7.14 -2.72
CA LYS A 339 11.08 7.69 -4.07
C LYS A 339 10.23 6.94 -5.10
N ILE A 340 10.21 5.61 -5.07
CA ILE A 340 9.36 4.84 -5.98
C ILE A 340 7.88 5.09 -5.71
N GLY A 341 7.48 5.24 -4.44
CA GLY A 341 6.10 5.59 -4.08
C GLY A 341 5.67 6.97 -4.58
N ALA A 342 6.61 7.90 -4.67
CA ALA A 342 6.38 9.24 -5.21
C ALA A 342 6.42 9.30 -6.76
N LEU A 343 7.03 8.31 -7.43
CA LEU A 343 7.07 8.25 -8.89
C LEU A 343 5.70 7.89 -9.45
N SER A 344 5.17 8.74 -10.33
CA SER A 344 3.93 8.45 -11.05
C SER A 344 4.16 7.37 -12.10
N ALA A 345 3.58 6.18 -11.89
CA ALA A 345 3.67 5.09 -12.85
C ALA A 345 2.92 5.44 -14.16
N PRO A 346 3.54 5.26 -15.34
CA PRO A 346 2.85 5.38 -16.62
C PRO A 346 1.68 4.39 -16.75
N PRO A 347 0.69 4.66 -17.62
CA PRO A 347 -0.42 3.73 -17.88
C PRO A 347 0.09 2.34 -18.25
N GLY A 348 -0.48 1.31 -17.59
CA GLY A 348 -0.07 -0.09 -17.77
C GLY A 348 1.08 -0.56 -16.88
N LEU A 349 1.69 0.32 -16.07
CA LEU A 349 2.78 -0.04 -15.13
C LEU A 349 2.39 0.02 -13.65
N ALA A 350 1.10 0.12 -13.33
CA ALA A 350 0.62 0.15 -11.94
C ALA A 350 1.02 -1.12 -11.16
N GLU A 351 0.80 -2.31 -11.73
CA GLU A 351 1.20 -3.57 -11.10
C GLU A 351 2.74 -3.67 -10.93
N ALA A 352 3.49 -3.18 -11.92
CA ALA A 352 4.95 -3.16 -11.85
C ALA A 352 5.45 -2.30 -10.69
N SER A 353 4.88 -1.11 -10.52
CA SER A 353 5.17 -0.22 -9.38
C SER A 353 4.81 -0.87 -8.04
N GLN A 354 3.63 -1.49 -7.95
CA GLN A 354 3.20 -2.18 -6.74
C GLN A 354 4.12 -3.36 -6.37
N ASN A 355 4.58 -4.14 -7.35
CA ASN A 355 5.55 -5.20 -7.12
C ASN A 355 6.90 -4.66 -6.59
N LEU A 356 7.38 -3.53 -7.11
CA LEU A 356 8.60 -2.87 -6.61
C LEU A 356 8.43 -2.39 -5.17
N LEU A 357 7.31 -1.73 -4.85
CA LEU A 357 6.99 -1.23 -3.52
C LEU A 357 6.86 -2.36 -2.50
N ASN A 358 6.14 -3.43 -2.85
CA ASN A 358 5.98 -4.60 -1.99
C ASN A 358 7.32 -5.28 -1.73
N GLY A 359 8.16 -5.45 -2.77
CA GLY A 359 9.49 -6.03 -2.61
C GLY A 359 10.39 -5.18 -1.70
N LEU A 360 10.44 -3.86 -1.89
CA LEU A 360 11.21 -2.97 -1.01
C LEU A 360 10.69 -2.96 0.44
N LEU A 361 9.36 -2.99 0.63
CA LEU A 361 8.76 -3.10 1.96
C LEU A 361 9.13 -4.42 2.64
N MET A 362 9.09 -5.53 1.91
CA MET A 362 9.52 -6.83 2.43
C MET A 362 11.01 -6.85 2.78
N MET A 363 11.89 -6.24 1.96
CA MET A 363 13.30 -6.09 2.31
C MET A 363 13.50 -5.30 3.60
N LYS A 364 12.78 -4.17 3.74
CA LYS A 364 12.81 -3.34 4.96
C LYS A 364 12.39 -4.14 6.20
N ASN A 365 11.30 -4.89 6.10
CA ASN A 365 10.78 -5.70 7.20
C ASN A 365 11.73 -6.85 7.55
N ALA A 366 12.33 -7.50 6.55
CA ALA A 366 13.33 -8.55 6.76
C ALA A 366 14.59 -8.01 7.46
N ALA A 367 15.10 -6.86 7.02
CA ALA A 367 16.24 -6.19 7.65
C ALA A 367 15.94 -5.79 9.10
N SER A 368 14.77 -5.17 9.34
CA SER A 368 14.34 -4.76 10.68
C SER A 368 14.19 -5.96 11.62
N ALA A 369 13.59 -7.06 11.14
CA ALA A 369 13.44 -8.29 11.91
C ALA A 369 14.81 -8.91 12.25
N ALA A 370 15.74 -8.95 11.29
CA ALA A 370 17.09 -9.47 11.51
C ALA A 370 17.88 -8.63 12.54
N ALA A 371 17.76 -7.29 12.47
CA ALA A 371 18.42 -6.39 13.42
C ALA A 371 17.81 -6.42 14.84
N ALA A 372 16.51 -6.72 14.95
CA ALA A 372 15.81 -6.77 16.24
C ALA A 372 15.98 -8.10 16.98
N SER A 373 16.30 -9.19 16.28
CA SER A 373 16.47 -10.51 16.89
C SER A 373 17.74 -10.59 17.73
N GLU A 374 17.71 -11.30 18.86
CA GLU A 374 18.91 -11.56 19.67
C GLU A 374 19.83 -12.59 18.99
N THR A 375 19.24 -13.53 18.26
CA THR A 375 19.91 -14.51 17.40
C THR A 375 19.42 -14.38 15.96
N VAL A 376 20.35 -14.28 15.01
CA VAL A 376 19.99 -14.17 13.58
C VAL A 376 19.58 -15.54 13.07
N ASP A 377 18.29 -15.77 12.82
CA ASP A 377 17.87 -16.90 11.97
C ASP A 377 18.21 -16.56 10.52
N SER A 378 19.45 -16.87 10.14
CA SER A 378 19.97 -16.61 8.80
C SER A 378 19.13 -17.28 7.72
N LYS A 379 18.50 -18.43 7.99
CA LYS A 379 17.73 -19.17 6.98
C LYS A 379 16.41 -18.46 6.69
N GLU A 380 15.66 -18.10 7.72
CA GLU A 380 14.39 -17.39 7.55
C GLU A 380 14.60 -15.99 6.96
N ALA A 381 15.60 -15.25 7.46
CA ALA A 381 15.91 -13.91 6.96
C ALA A 381 16.29 -13.94 5.47
N LEU A 382 17.15 -14.88 5.05
CA LEU A 382 17.53 -15.02 3.63
C LEU A 382 16.34 -15.39 2.75
N ALA A 383 15.46 -16.29 3.20
CA ALA A 383 14.25 -16.64 2.45
C ALA A 383 13.35 -15.41 2.20
N ARG A 384 13.17 -14.55 3.22
CA ARG A 384 12.41 -13.29 3.06
C ARG A 384 13.09 -12.31 2.10
N PHE A 385 14.42 -12.22 2.12
CA PHE A 385 15.14 -11.41 1.15
C PHE A 385 15.00 -11.95 -0.28
N ASP A 386 14.98 -13.27 -0.48
CA ASP A 386 14.80 -13.90 -1.79
C ASP A 386 13.39 -13.66 -2.35
N GLU A 387 12.36 -13.75 -1.52
CA GLU A 387 10.98 -13.41 -1.88
C GLU A 387 10.86 -11.93 -2.28
N ALA A 388 11.47 -11.04 -1.50
CA ALA A 388 11.48 -9.62 -1.76
C ALA A 388 12.17 -9.29 -3.11
N GLU A 389 13.28 -9.95 -3.42
CA GLU A 389 13.93 -9.81 -4.74
C GLU A 389 13.11 -10.39 -5.88
N ALA A 390 12.35 -11.47 -5.66
CA ALA A 390 11.48 -12.02 -6.68
C ALA A 390 10.40 -11.01 -7.08
N LEU A 391 9.82 -10.29 -6.12
CA LEU A 391 8.87 -9.20 -6.39
C LEU A 391 9.52 -8.02 -7.13
N ILE A 392 10.71 -7.59 -6.70
CA ILE A 392 11.45 -6.52 -7.39
C ILE A 392 11.75 -6.92 -8.83
N ARG A 393 12.20 -8.16 -9.05
CA ARG A 393 12.48 -8.70 -10.39
C ARG A 393 11.22 -8.73 -11.23
N LYS A 394 10.09 -9.20 -10.69
CA LYS A 394 8.79 -9.20 -11.37
C LYS A 394 8.42 -7.78 -11.82
N GLY A 395 8.59 -6.78 -10.95
CA GLY A 395 8.36 -5.37 -11.28
C GLY A 395 9.27 -4.86 -12.42
N ARG A 396 10.58 -5.13 -12.36
CA ARG A 396 11.53 -4.73 -13.42
C ARG A 396 11.25 -5.40 -14.76
N THR A 397 10.90 -6.69 -14.75
CA THR A 397 10.56 -7.44 -15.96
C THR A 397 9.30 -6.86 -16.62
N ALA A 398 8.25 -6.57 -15.85
CA ALA A 398 7.04 -5.96 -16.39
C ALA A 398 7.29 -4.59 -17.06
N ILE A 399 8.18 -3.77 -16.49
CA ILE A 399 8.61 -2.50 -17.12
C ILE A 399 9.29 -2.76 -18.48
N ALA A 400 10.21 -3.73 -18.53
CA ALA A 400 10.93 -4.08 -19.75
C ALA A 400 9.99 -4.66 -20.83
N GLU A 401 9.05 -5.52 -20.46
CA GLU A 401 8.04 -6.10 -21.36
C GLU A 401 7.11 -5.04 -21.95
N GLN A 402 6.65 -4.08 -21.13
CA GLN A 402 5.82 -2.97 -21.62
C GLN A 402 6.59 -2.11 -22.63
N ARG A 403 7.87 -1.81 -22.34
CA ARG A 403 8.74 -1.09 -23.28
C ARG A 403 8.93 -1.85 -24.60
N ALA A 404 9.16 -3.17 -24.53
CA ALA A 404 9.30 -4.01 -25.71
C ALA A 404 8.00 -4.04 -26.55
N THR A 405 6.84 -4.10 -25.89
CA THR A 405 5.53 -4.05 -26.54
C THR A 405 5.31 -2.72 -27.26
N LEU A 406 5.60 -1.59 -26.62
CA LEU A 406 5.49 -0.27 -27.24
C LEU A 406 6.46 -0.11 -28.43
N ALA A 407 7.69 -0.64 -28.30
CA ALA A 407 8.66 -0.62 -29.40
C ALA A 407 8.18 -1.44 -30.61
N LYS A 408 7.55 -2.60 -30.37
CA LYS A 408 6.94 -3.41 -31.43
C LYS A 408 5.79 -2.68 -32.12
N GLN A 409 4.90 -2.05 -31.34
CA GLN A 409 3.79 -1.24 -31.88
C GLN A 409 4.31 -0.04 -32.70
N ALA A 410 5.35 0.65 -32.24
CA ALA A 410 5.99 1.72 -32.99
C ALA A 410 6.56 1.24 -34.34
N ALA A 411 7.21 0.06 -34.34
CA ALA A 411 7.76 -0.53 -35.56
C ALA A 411 6.66 -0.95 -36.56
N GLU A 412 5.54 -1.49 -36.06
CA GLU A 412 4.37 -1.83 -36.89
C GLU A 412 3.72 -0.58 -37.48
N ALA A 413 3.50 0.46 -36.67
CA ALA A 413 2.99 1.76 -37.13
C ALA A 413 3.88 2.34 -38.24
N ALA A 414 5.20 2.34 -38.06
CA ALA A 414 6.15 2.82 -39.06
C ALA A 414 6.09 2.02 -40.39
N LYS A 415 5.82 0.71 -40.33
CA LYS A 415 5.64 -0.13 -41.55
C LYS A 415 4.35 0.23 -42.30
N THR A 416 3.25 0.50 -41.58
CA THR A 416 1.98 0.88 -42.22
C THR A 416 2.06 2.22 -42.93
N LEU A 417 2.79 3.19 -42.36
CA LEU A 417 2.97 4.52 -42.96
C LEU A 417 3.71 4.45 -44.31
N LYS A 418 4.67 3.54 -44.46
CA LYS A 418 5.43 3.33 -45.71
C LYS A 418 4.64 2.65 -46.82
N ARG A 419 3.48 2.04 -46.52
CA ARG A 419 2.68 1.25 -47.47
C ARG A 419 1.50 2.02 -48.08
N LYS A 420 1.22 3.25 -47.62
CA LYS A 420 0.22 4.13 -48.25
C LYS A 420 0.93 4.95 -49.36
N PRO A 421 0.71 4.63 -50.65
CA PRO A 421 1.26 5.40 -51.76
C PRO A 421 0.61 6.79 -51.88
#